data_AF-A0A5N7MVT1-F1
#
_entry.id   AF-A0A5N7MVT1-F1
#
_cell.length_a   1.000
_cell.length_b   1.000
_cell.length_c   1.000
_cell.angle_alpha   90.00
_cell.angle_beta   90.00
_cell.angle_gamma   90.00
#
_symmetry.space_group_name_H-M   'P 1'
#
loop_
_entity.id
_entity.type
_entity.pdbx_description
1 polymer ?
#
loop_
_entity_poly.entity_id
_entity_poly.type
_entity_poly.pdbx_seq_one_letter_code
_entity_poly.pdbx_strand_id
1 'polypeptide(L)'
;MSSGRDTIFDFSFQQKDKIHLSSIDANALKGGNQAFEFIGTRAFSGEAGELQYRKAASDTYVSGDVNGDKIADFTIHFDDAIDFSQSYFVL
;
A
#
# COMPACT_ATOMS: atom_id res chain seq x y z
N MET A 1 14.27 13.13 9.59
CA MET A 1 14.32 11.72 10.01
C MET A 1 13.71 10.92 8.88
N SER A 2 14.52 10.25 8.06
CA SER A 2 14.00 9.29 7.10
C SER A 2 13.82 7.99 7.88
N SER A 3 12.61 7.69 8.35
CA SER A 3 12.27 6.30 8.69
C SER A 3 12.50 5.47 7.43
N GLY A 4 13.19 4.33 7.57
CA GLY A 4 13.60 3.51 6.44
C GLY A 4 12.38 3.12 5.61
N ARG A 5 12.28 3.65 4.39
CA ARG A 5 11.32 3.17 3.41
C ARG A 5 11.81 1.81 2.93
N ASP A 6 11.01 0.78 3.14
CA ASP A 6 11.33 -0.56 2.63
C ASP A 6 11.35 -0.53 1.10
N THR A 7 12.41 -1.09 0.51
CA THR A 7 12.56 -1.25 -0.94
C THR A 7 12.58 -2.74 -1.28
N ILE A 8 11.70 -3.13 -2.18
CA ILE A 8 11.59 -4.49 -2.72
C ILE A 8 12.14 -4.46 -4.14
N PHE A 9 13.20 -5.24 -4.39
CA PHE A 9 13.94 -5.18 -5.65
C PHE A 9 13.42 -6.13 -6.74
N ASP A 10 12.76 -7.23 -6.36
CA ASP A 10 12.49 -8.35 -7.27
C ASP A 10 11.06 -8.91 -7.12
N PHE A 11 10.07 -8.06 -6.81
CA PHE A 11 8.69 -8.48 -6.67
C PHE A 11 8.16 -9.15 -7.94
N SER A 12 7.73 -10.41 -7.83
CA SER A 12 7.26 -11.20 -8.96
C SER A 12 5.92 -11.88 -8.68
N PHE A 13 4.86 -11.30 -9.22
CA PHE A 13 3.54 -11.95 -9.22
C PHE A 13 3.56 -13.30 -9.95
N GLN A 14 4.41 -13.47 -10.97
CA GLN A 14 4.56 -14.73 -11.70
C GLN A 14 5.13 -15.84 -10.80
N GLN A 15 5.97 -15.48 -9.83
CA GLN A 15 6.48 -16.37 -8.79
C GLN A 15 5.55 -16.48 -7.57
N LYS A 16 4.37 -15.85 -7.66
CA LYS A 16 3.29 -15.82 -6.66
C LYS A 16 3.60 -14.98 -5.42
N ASP A 17 4.45 -13.96 -5.56
CA ASP A 17 4.65 -12.99 -4.48
C ASP A 17 3.35 -12.26 -4.15
N LYS A 18 3.17 -12.00 -2.85
CA LYS A 18 2.02 -11.29 -2.28
C LYS A 18 2.50 -10.31 -1.24
N ILE A 19 1.80 -9.19 -1.14
CA ILE A 19 2.01 -8.20 -0.08
C ILE A 19 0.94 -8.44 0.98
N HIS A 20 1.37 -8.91 2.15
CA HIS A 20 0.46 -9.23 3.25
C HIS A 20 0.32 -8.00 4.14
N LEU A 21 -0.84 -7.34 4.09
CA LEU A 21 -1.16 -6.17 4.92
C LEU A 21 -2.27 -6.46 5.93
N SER A 22 -2.92 -7.63 5.86
CA SER A 22 -3.98 -8.06 6.80
C SER A 22 -3.61 -8.04 8.29
N SER A 23 -2.33 -7.95 8.65
CA SER A 23 -1.88 -7.81 10.05
C SER A 23 -1.82 -6.36 10.53
N ILE A 24 -2.00 -5.40 9.62
CA ILE A 24 -2.01 -3.96 9.92
C ILE A 24 -3.46 -3.54 10.02
N ASP A 25 -3.80 -2.88 11.12
CA ASP A 25 -5.10 -2.26 11.25
C ASP A 25 -5.19 -1.04 10.33
N ALA A 26 -6.00 -1.16 9.28
CA ALA A 26 -6.21 -0.11 8.30
C ALA A 26 -6.99 1.10 8.84
N ASN A 27 -7.64 1.02 10.01
CA ASN A 27 -8.43 2.12 10.53
C ASN A 27 -8.22 2.32 12.03
N ALA A 28 -7.25 3.17 12.37
CA ALA A 28 -6.90 3.47 13.75
C ALA A 28 -8.00 4.22 14.54
N LEU A 29 -9.04 4.70 13.87
CA LEU A 29 -10.19 5.38 14.49
C LEU A 29 -11.25 4.40 15.00
N LYS A 30 -11.11 3.11 14.70
CA LYS A 30 -12.03 2.05 15.10
C LYS A 30 -11.28 0.97 15.87
N GLY A 31 -11.96 0.33 16.83
CA GLY A 31 -11.39 -0.83 17.51
C GLY A 31 -11.49 -2.06 16.62
N GLY A 32 -10.42 -2.86 16.54
CA GLY A 32 -10.40 -4.11 15.80
C GLY A 32 -9.16 -4.26 14.94
N ASN A 33 -9.28 -5.03 13.86
CA ASN A 33 -8.29 -5.09 12.79
C ASN A 33 -9.06 -4.94 11.47
N GLN A 34 -8.99 -3.76 10.88
CA GLN A 34 -9.70 -3.43 9.65
C GLN A 34 -8.80 -3.74 8.44
N ALA A 35 -9.39 -4.34 7.41
CA ALA A 35 -8.71 -4.54 6.13
C ALA A 35 -8.61 -3.23 5.35
N PHE A 36 -7.55 -3.05 4.57
CA PHE A 36 -7.46 -1.92 3.65
C PHE A 36 -8.44 -2.06 2.48
N GLU A 37 -8.87 -0.93 1.95
CA GLU A 37 -9.54 -0.82 0.66
C GLU A 37 -8.52 -0.42 -0.42
N PHE A 38 -8.29 -1.30 -1.38
CA PHE A 38 -7.43 -0.97 -2.53
C PHE A 38 -8.15 -0.06 -3.52
N ILE A 39 -7.75 1.21 -3.56
CA ILE A 39 -8.34 2.24 -4.43
C ILE A 39 -7.57 2.43 -5.76
N GLY A 40 -6.53 1.63 -6.00
CA GLY A 40 -5.73 1.70 -7.22
C GLY A 40 -4.88 2.97 -7.30
N THR A 41 -5.00 3.72 -8.39
CA THR A 41 -4.25 4.98 -8.62
C THR A 41 -5.01 6.24 -8.17
N ARG A 42 -6.20 6.06 -7.58
CA ARG A 42 -6.99 7.17 -7.04
C ARG A 42 -6.22 7.83 -5.89
N ALA A 43 -6.41 9.14 -5.74
CA ALA A 43 -5.92 9.86 -4.55
C ALA A 43 -6.78 9.51 -3.33
N PHE A 44 -6.17 9.55 -2.15
CA PHE A 44 -6.88 9.40 -0.89
C PHE A 44 -8.08 10.36 -0.80
N SER A 45 -9.26 9.82 -0.51
CA SER A 45 -10.49 10.57 -0.33
C SER A 45 -10.58 11.22 1.06
N GLY A 46 -9.81 10.69 2.02
CA GLY A 46 -9.86 11.05 3.45
C GLY A 46 -10.63 10.01 4.28
N GLU A 47 -10.89 8.84 3.71
CA GLU A 47 -11.38 7.69 4.45
C GLU A 47 -10.17 6.89 4.98
N ALA A 48 -10.15 6.62 6.29
CA ALA A 48 -9.13 5.78 6.89
C ALA A 48 -9.25 4.33 6.39
N GLY A 49 -8.14 3.77 5.95
CA GLY A 49 -8.00 2.42 5.41
C GLY A 49 -7.84 2.36 3.91
N GLU A 50 -7.60 3.47 3.24
CA GLU A 50 -7.33 3.49 1.80
C GLU A 50 -5.90 3.04 1.49
N LEU A 51 -5.76 2.19 0.48
CA LEU A 51 -4.48 1.72 -0.07
C LEU A 51 -4.40 2.08 -1.55
N GLN A 52 -3.42 2.91 -1.90
CA GLN A 52 -3.17 3.31 -3.28
C GLN A 52 -1.79 2.85 -3.76
N TYR A 53 -1.58 2.91 -5.08
CA TYR A 53 -0.24 2.82 -5.66
C TYR A 53 0.02 3.94 -6.66
N ARG A 54 1.29 4.25 -6.86
CA ARG A 54 1.78 5.15 -7.92
C ARG A 54 2.93 4.49 -8.65
N LYS A 55 2.77 4.33 -9.96
CA LYS A 55 3.82 3.84 -10.86
C LYS A 55 4.57 5.03 -11.45
N ALA A 56 5.89 4.99 -11.36
CA ALA A 56 6.83 5.90 -12.02
C ALA A 56 7.44 5.20 -13.25
N ALA A 57 8.52 5.76 -13.81
CA ALA A 57 9.17 5.20 -15.01
C ALA A 57 9.86 3.85 -14.73
N SER A 58 10.52 3.72 -13.58
CA SER A 58 11.26 2.52 -13.15
C SER A 58 10.83 2.01 -11.77
N ASP A 59 9.94 2.73 -11.08
CA ASP A 59 9.64 2.48 -9.68
C ASP A 59 8.14 2.36 -9.48
N THR A 60 7.74 1.71 -8.40
CA THR A 60 6.36 1.73 -7.91
C THR A 60 6.32 1.98 -6.43
N TYR A 61 5.33 2.76 -5.99
CA TYR A 61 5.13 3.10 -4.59
C TYR A 61 3.74 2.66 -4.18
N VAL A 62 3.64 1.80 -3.17
CA VAL A 62 2.38 1.42 -2.54
C VAL A 62 2.28 2.14 -1.20
N SER A 63 1.18 2.83 -0.97
CA SER A 63 0.99 3.68 0.22
C SER A 63 -0.39 3.47 0.82
N GLY A 64 -0.47 3.46 2.14
CA GLY A 64 -1.74 3.41 2.87
C GLY A 64 -1.92 4.61 3.79
N ASP A 65 -3.17 5.03 3.95
CA ASP A 65 -3.65 6.03 4.92
C ASP A 65 -4.53 5.30 5.94
N VAL A 66 -4.09 5.21 7.20
CA VAL A 66 -4.79 4.51 8.29
C VAL A 66 -5.56 5.46 9.21
N ASN A 67 -5.35 6.76 9.07
CA ASN A 67 -5.87 7.78 9.99
C ASN A 67 -6.89 8.72 9.31
N GLY A 68 -6.96 8.73 7.97
CA GLY A 68 -7.90 9.49 7.14
C GLY A 68 -7.47 10.92 6.84
N ASP A 69 -6.19 11.29 7.05
CA ASP A 69 -5.67 12.64 6.84
C ASP A 69 -5.25 12.94 5.40
N LYS A 70 -5.37 11.96 4.49
CA LYS A 70 -4.95 12.01 3.07
C LYS A 70 -3.43 12.06 2.89
N ILE A 71 -2.68 11.72 3.93
CA ILE A 71 -1.23 11.59 3.93
C ILE A 71 -0.92 10.11 4.06
N ALA A 72 0.07 9.64 3.30
CA ALA A 72 0.51 8.26 3.42
C ALA A 72 1.16 8.05 4.80
N ASP A 73 0.57 7.17 5.62
CA ASP A 73 1.11 6.77 6.92
C ASP A 73 2.28 5.78 6.76
N PHE A 74 2.27 5.00 5.67
CA PHE A 74 3.41 4.17 5.26
C PHE A 74 3.57 4.17 3.74
N THR A 75 4.76 3.79 3.28
CA THR A 75 5.04 3.60 1.85
C THR A 75 6.04 2.48 1.65
N ILE A 76 5.72 1.56 0.74
CA ILE A 76 6.59 0.49 0.26
C ILE A 76 7.06 0.89 -1.14
N HIS A 77 8.38 0.85 -1.35
CA HIS A 77 8.98 1.09 -2.65
C HIS A 77 9.29 -0.22 -3.36
N PHE A 78 9.03 -0.26 -4.65
CA PHE A 78 9.40 -1.34 -5.56
C PHE A 78 10.33 -0.77 -6.62
N ASP A 79 11.50 -1.37 -6.78
CA ASP A 79 12.50 -1.01 -7.80
C ASP A 79 12.13 -1.54 -9.20
N ASP A 80 10.83 -1.58 -9.50
CA ASP A 80 10.30 -1.94 -10.81
C ASP A 80 8.96 -1.21 -11.06
N ALA A 81 8.65 -0.99 -12.33
CA ALA A 81 7.42 -0.35 -12.78
C ALA A 81 6.30 -1.41 -12.91
N ILE A 82 5.56 -1.61 -11.82
CA ILE A 82 4.56 -2.66 -11.66
C ILE A 82 3.16 -2.06 -11.73
N ASP A 83 2.29 -2.66 -12.54
CA ASP A 83 0.85 -2.42 -12.49
C ASP A 83 0.21 -3.30 -11.41
N PHE A 84 0.05 -2.74 -10.20
CA PHE A 84 -0.60 -3.44 -9.09
C PHE A 84 -2.10 -3.58 -9.31
N SER A 85 -2.62 -4.75 -8.92
CA SER A 85 -4.05 -5.00 -8.77
C SER A 85 -4.35 -5.46 -7.34
N GLN A 86 -5.61 -5.37 -6.92
CA GLN A 86 -6.03 -5.83 -5.59
C GLN A 86 -5.62 -7.28 -5.30
N SER A 87 -5.59 -8.13 -6.34
CA SER A 87 -5.23 -9.54 -6.18
C SER A 87 -3.79 -9.77 -5.70
N TYR A 88 -2.93 -8.76 -5.71
CA TYR A 88 -1.51 -8.86 -5.30
C TYR A 88 -1.37 -8.68 -3.78
N PHE A 89 -2.45 -8.25 -3.12
CA PHE A 89 -2.50 -7.97 -1.70
C PHE A 89 -3.33 -9.02 -0.96
N VAL A 90 -2.90 -9.32 0.26
CA VAL A 90 -3.71 -10.03 1.25
C VAL A 90 -4.11 -9.00 2.31
N LEU A 91 -5.38 -8.58 2.25
CA LEU A 91 -5.99 -7.52 3.05
C LEU A 91 -6.94 -8.11 4.10
#